data_AF-A0A250IGU6-F1
#
_entry.id   AF-A0A250IGU6-F1
#
_cell.length_a   1.000
_cell.length_b   1.000
_cell.length_c   1.000
_cell.angle_alpha   90.00
_cell.angle_beta   90.00
_cell.angle_gamma   90.00
#
_symmetry.space_group_name_H-M   'P 1'
#
loop_
_entity.id
_entity.type
_entity.pdbx_description
1 polymer ?
#
loop_
_entity_poly.entity_id
_entity_poly.type
_entity_poly.pdbx_seq_one_letter_code
_entity_poly.pdbx_strand_id
1 'polypeptide(L)'
;MQLVLRPVNDRFFHEQVLPFLSLSMSDSAKALQSLLGQLADEESRLLGTRLLASHIGGGLGGVEQTPWTLLMERLTGLHWGLGPSGWSVVGERAGYVGDWDEALHLALMLEDPTYPYAQARAAHGRREGFRQHPVADLGLASLIGGQWEPFPSFPPDRVFSPMGRGGYVSRQQYAFADWAWRPASTVARWHAQLESKLLRLLERERERLLPAQPPELDAVRAYFLGKTAECPPLPEALVGPRGFSWVHRIGWLAALLRDAVREEAGLMARMTPPLNGVPEASPSEGSPPAG
;
A
#
# COMPACT_ATOMS: atom_id res chain seq x y z
N MET A 1 -8.31 0.00 -10.61
CA MET A 1 -8.00 0.72 -9.35
C MET A 1 -6.51 0.94 -9.34
N GLN A 2 -6.00 2.12 -8.96
CA GLN A 2 -4.56 2.35 -8.95
C GLN A 2 -3.99 2.08 -7.55
N LEU A 3 -2.94 1.26 -7.47
CA LEU A 3 -2.13 1.07 -6.28
C LEU A 3 -0.96 2.05 -6.30
N VAL A 4 -0.73 2.70 -5.17
CA VAL A 4 0.49 3.44 -4.84
C VAL A 4 1.17 2.72 -3.68
N LEU A 5 2.40 2.25 -3.88
CA LEU A 5 3.21 1.57 -2.88
C LEU A 5 4.52 2.34 -2.73
N ARG A 6 4.79 2.90 -1.55
CA ARG A 6 5.91 3.82 -1.33
C ARG A 6 6.63 3.52 -0.02
N PRO A 7 7.97 3.62 0.02
CA PRO A 7 8.69 3.65 1.29
C PRO A 7 8.36 4.95 2.03
N VAL A 8 8.19 4.84 3.34
CA VAL A 8 7.88 5.98 4.22
C VAL A 8 8.88 6.04 5.37
N ASN A 9 9.07 7.24 5.92
CA ASN A 9 9.91 7.40 7.11
C ASN A 9 9.23 6.71 8.29
N ASP A 10 9.80 5.58 8.73
CA ASP A 10 9.20 4.72 9.75
C ASP A 10 9.06 5.44 11.10
N ARG A 11 10.09 6.22 11.44
CA ARG A 11 10.13 7.03 12.66
C ARG A 11 9.05 8.11 12.66
N PHE A 12 8.89 8.84 11.56
CA PHE A 12 7.79 9.82 11.44
C PHE A 12 6.43 9.17 11.60
N PHE A 13 6.23 8.00 10.99
CA PHE A 13 4.98 7.26 11.11
C PHE A 13 4.68 6.86 12.56
N HIS A 14 5.69 6.32 13.25
CA HIS A 14 5.58 5.89 14.64
C HIS A 14 5.40 7.04 15.63
N GLU A 15 6.16 8.13 15.48
CA GLU A 15 6.17 9.24 16.43
C GLU A 15 5.02 10.24 16.20
N GLN A 16 4.58 10.39 14.94
CA GLN A 16 3.65 11.46 14.57
C GLN A 16 2.34 10.90 14.03
N VAL A 17 2.37 10.07 12.97
CA VAL A 17 1.16 9.65 12.26
C VAL A 17 0.28 8.74 13.11
N LEU A 18 0.81 7.63 13.65
CA LEU A 18 -0.01 6.69 14.41
C LEU A 18 -0.60 7.32 15.68
N PRO A 19 0.15 8.05 16.53
CA PRO A 19 -0.42 8.70 17.71
C PRO A 19 -1.48 9.75 17.35
N PHE A 20 -1.24 10.53 16.28
CA PHE A 20 -2.20 11.50 15.77
C PHE A 20 -3.52 10.81 15.37
N LEU A 21 -3.46 9.72 14.62
CA LEU A 21 -4.65 8.99 14.18
C LEU A 21 -5.42 8.36 15.35
N SER A 22 -4.71 7.77 16.31
CA SER A 22 -5.32 7.22 17.52
C SER A 22 -6.07 8.30 18.31
N LEU A 23 -5.44 9.44 18.55
CA LEU A 23 -6.05 10.54 19.30
C LEU A 23 -7.21 11.20 18.54
N SER A 24 -7.11 11.28 17.21
CA SER A 24 -8.15 11.88 16.37
C SER A 24 -9.49 11.13 16.43
N MET A 25 -9.50 9.87 16.86
CA MET A 25 -10.73 9.12 17.07
C MET A 25 -11.60 9.70 18.18
N SER A 26 -10.99 10.26 19.22
CA SER A 26 -11.69 10.79 20.40
C SER A 26 -11.67 12.32 20.45
N ASP A 27 -10.56 12.95 20.08
CA ASP A 27 -10.34 14.39 20.17
C ASP A 27 -9.45 14.86 19.01
N SER A 28 -10.08 15.18 17.88
CA SER A 28 -9.38 15.60 16.67
C SER A 28 -8.77 16.99 16.81
N ALA A 29 -9.33 17.88 17.64
CA ALA A 29 -8.74 19.19 17.90
C ALA A 29 -7.40 19.05 18.64
N LYS A 30 -7.36 18.27 19.73
CA LYS A 30 -6.11 18.03 20.46
C LYS A 30 -5.09 17.28 19.62
N ALA A 31 -5.53 16.32 18.80
CA ALA A 31 -4.66 15.62 17.87
C ALA A 31 -4.00 16.58 16.87
N LEU A 32 -4.79 17.46 16.24
CA LEU A 32 -4.29 18.46 15.29
C LEU A 32 -3.33 19.45 15.97
N GLN A 33 -3.65 19.95 17.16
CA GLN A 33 -2.76 20.83 17.92
C GLN A 33 -1.41 20.16 18.23
N SER A 34 -1.45 18.91 18.68
CA SER A 34 -0.24 18.13 18.97
C SER A 34 0.60 17.92 17.72
N LEU A 35 -0.02 17.52 16.59
CA LEU A 35 0.67 17.32 15.32
C LEU A 35 1.29 18.63 14.83
N LEU A 36 0.54 19.72 14.80
CA LEU A 36 1.01 21.04 14.35
C LEU A 36 2.21 21.55 15.16
N GLY A 37 2.29 21.22 16.45
CA GLY A 37 3.45 21.55 17.28
C GLY A 37 4.74 20.85 16.87
N GLN A 38 4.67 19.80 16.05
CA GLN A 38 5.80 18.99 15.59
C GLN A 38 6.14 19.21 14.11
N LEU A 39 5.24 19.82 13.34
CA LEU A 39 5.43 20.06 11.90
C LEU A 39 6.09 21.41 11.63
N ALA A 40 7.07 21.39 10.74
CA ALA A 40 7.69 22.55 10.11
C ALA A 40 7.18 22.79 8.68
N ASP A 41 6.57 21.79 8.03
CA ASP A 41 6.01 21.89 6.67
C ASP A 41 4.82 22.87 6.61
N GLU A 42 4.96 23.97 5.86
CA GLU A 42 3.97 25.06 5.81
C GLU A 42 2.60 24.61 5.28
N GLU A 43 2.57 23.80 4.22
CA GLU A 43 1.32 23.38 3.59
C GLU A 43 0.54 22.41 4.49
N SER A 44 1.22 21.44 5.12
CA SER A 44 0.59 20.54 6.10
C SER A 44 0.09 21.31 7.32
N ARG A 45 0.83 22.35 7.74
CA ARG A 45 0.40 23.24 8.84
C ARG A 45 -0.84 24.04 8.46
N LEU A 46 -0.88 24.61 7.26
CA LEU A 46 -2.02 25.35 6.76
C LEU A 46 -3.28 24.48 6.74
N LEU A 47 -3.18 23.24 6.25
CA LEU A 47 -4.28 22.27 6.26
C LEU A 47 -4.73 21.95 7.68
N GLY A 48 -3.80 21.69 8.60
CA GLY A 48 -4.13 21.42 10.01
C GLY A 48 -4.76 22.62 10.73
N THR A 49 -4.29 23.83 10.48
CA THR A 49 -4.87 25.06 11.04
C THR A 49 -6.28 25.31 10.48
N ARG A 50 -6.50 25.07 9.18
CA ARG A 50 -7.83 25.14 8.59
C ARG A 50 -8.79 24.14 9.24
N LEU A 51 -8.37 22.89 9.40
CA LEU A 51 -9.15 21.85 10.07
C LEU A 51 -9.50 22.21 11.52
N LEU A 52 -8.57 22.81 12.26
CA LEU A 52 -8.82 23.31 13.61
C LEU A 52 -9.84 24.44 13.63
N ALA A 53 -9.76 25.38 12.69
CA ALA A 53 -10.67 26.52 12.62
C ALA A 53 -12.11 26.10 12.26
N SER A 54 -12.27 25.04 11.46
CA SER A 54 -13.57 24.50 11.05
C SER A 54 -14.09 23.37 11.97
N HIS A 55 -13.39 23.04 13.05
CA HIS A 55 -13.75 21.92 13.92
C HIS A 55 -15.00 22.22 14.74
N ILE A 56 -15.91 21.24 14.83
CA ILE A 56 -17.20 21.39 15.54
C ILE A 56 -17.31 20.54 16.82
N GLY A 57 -16.20 19.98 17.32
CA GLY A 57 -16.15 19.16 18.53
C GLY A 57 -16.04 17.65 18.27
N GLY A 58 -15.47 16.92 19.25
CA GLY A 58 -15.35 15.47 19.21
C GLY A 58 -14.20 14.92 18.35
N GLY A 59 -14.37 13.70 17.85
CA GLY A 59 -13.39 12.98 17.03
C GLY A 59 -13.47 13.33 15.54
N LEU A 60 -13.24 12.35 14.66
CA LEU A 60 -13.22 12.55 13.21
C LEU A 60 -14.54 13.02 12.58
N GLY A 61 -15.69 12.80 13.24
CA GLY A 61 -16.97 13.32 12.75
C GLY A 61 -17.05 14.85 12.75
N GLY A 62 -16.19 15.52 13.51
CA GLY A 62 -16.18 16.98 13.66
C GLY A 62 -15.22 17.72 12.74
N VAL A 63 -14.60 17.05 11.77
CA VAL A 63 -13.66 17.68 10.82
C VAL A 63 -14.20 17.71 9.38
N GLU A 64 -13.84 18.75 8.62
CA GLU A 64 -14.12 18.82 7.19
C GLU A 64 -13.40 17.69 6.44
N GLN A 65 -14.13 16.94 5.61
CA GLN A 65 -13.60 15.74 4.95
C GLN A 65 -12.53 16.07 3.90
N THR A 66 -12.72 17.09 3.07
CA THR A 66 -11.76 17.40 1.99
C THR A 66 -10.38 17.83 2.53
N PRO A 67 -10.27 18.80 3.46
CA PRO A 67 -8.96 19.15 4.04
C PRO A 67 -8.35 18.01 4.86
N TRP A 68 -9.18 17.17 5.49
CA TRP A 68 -8.73 15.99 6.21
C TRP A 68 -8.06 14.98 5.27
N THR A 69 -8.73 14.65 4.16
CA THR A 69 -8.19 13.81 3.11
C THR A 69 -6.85 14.34 2.61
N LEU A 70 -6.76 15.63 2.24
CA LEU A 70 -5.51 16.23 1.76
C LEU A 70 -4.38 16.12 2.81
N LEU A 71 -4.68 16.37 4.08
CA LEU A 71 -3.70 16.20 5.15
C LEU A 71 -3.24 14.73 5.24
N MET A 72 -4.16 13.77 5.15
CA MET A 72 -3.82 12.34 5.24
C MET A 72 -2.98 11.89 4.06
N GLU A 73 -3.28 12.38 2.86
CA GLU A 73 -2.47 12.11 1.67
C GLU A 73 -1.04 12.61 1.83
N ARG A 74 -0.85 13.79 2.44
CA ARG A 74 0.49 14.33 2.72
C ARG A 74 1.24 13.56 3.80
N LEU A 75 0.58 13.30 4.94
CA LEU A 75 1.20 12.59 6.06
C LEU A 75 1.61 11.16 5.69
N THR A 76 0.81 10.49 4.85
CA THR A 76 1.05 9.08 4.48
C THR A 76 1.82 8.90 3.18
N GLY A 77 1.76 9.86 2.25
CA GLY A 77 2.27 9.72 0.89
C GLY A 77 3.56 10.48 0.54
N LEU A 78 3.96 11.46 1.36
CA LEU A 78 5.17 12.24 1.16
C LEU A 78 6.34 11.74 2.01
N HIS A 79 7.56 12.05 1.60
CA HIS A 79 8.75 11.71 2.37
C HIS A 79 9.03 12.81 3.41
N TRP A 80 9.07 12.42 4.67
CA TRP A 80 9.28 13.31 5.81
C TRP A 80 10.69 13.18 6.37
N GLY A 81 11.30 14.33 6.71
CA GLY A 81 12.60 14.43 7.37
C GLY A 81 12.52 15.32 8.62
N LEU A 82 13.27 14.95 9.66
CA LEU A 82 13.37 15.74 10.88
C LEU A 82 14.47 16.80 10.73
N GLY A 83 14.10 18.07 10.81
CA GLY A 83 15.01 19.20 10.84
C GLY A 83 15.02 19.92 12.19
N PRO A 84 15.84 20.98 12.34
CA PRO A 84 15.93 21.75 13.59
C PRO A 84 14.60 22.38 14.05
N SER A 85 13.72 22.69 13.10
CA SER A 85 12.42 23.32 13.35
C SER A 85 11.26 22.33 13.49
N GLY A 86 11.52 21.03 13.35
CA GLY A 86 10.51 19.97 13.34
C GLY A 86 10.49 19.17 12.04
N TRP A 87 9.41 18.41 11.84
CA TRP A 87 9.25 17.53 10.68
C TRP A 87 8.82 18.30 9.44
N SER A 88 9.50 18.09 8.32
CA SER A 88 9.18 18.73 7.05
C SER A 88 9.17 17.72 5.90
N VAL A 89 8.46 18.06 4.83
CA VAL A 89 8.50 17.27 3.60
C VAL A 89 9.82 17.53 2.90
N VAL A 90 10.58 16.46 2.64
CA VAL A 90 11.85 16.51 1.91
C VAL A 90 11.68 16.18 0.43
N GLY A 91 10.51 15.69 0.02
CA GLY A 91 10.14 15.46 -1.37
C GLY A 91 9.18 14.29 -1.54
N GLU A 92 9.01 13.87 -2.79
CA GLU A 92 8.36 12.61 -3.13
C GLU A 92 9.42 11.51 -3.26
N ARG A 93 9.22 10.41 -2.54
CA ARG A 93 10.07 9.23 -2.73
C ARG A 93 9.49 8.35 -3.83
N ALA A 94 10.36 7.91 -4.74
CA ALA A 94 9.99 6.95 -5.77
C ALA A 94 9.41 5.69 -5.13
N GLY A 95 8.35 5.17 -5.73
CA GLY A 95 7.70 3.94 -5.33
C GLY A 95 7.08 3.25 -6.53
N TYR A 96 6.26 2.24 -6.28
CA TYR A 96 5.47 1.58 -7.30
C TYR A 96 4.11 2.28 -7.48
N VAL A 97 3.74 2.56 -8.72
CA VAL A 97 2.40 3.00 -9.10
C VAL A 97 1.92 2.12 -10.25
N GLY A 98 0.76 1.49 -10.11
CA GLY A 98 0.26 0.56 -11.12
C GLY A 98 -1.16 0.07 -10.85
N ASP A 99 -1.63 -0.87 -11.66
CA ASP A 99 -2.93 -1.49 -11.42
C ASP A 99 -2.89 -2.38 -10.17
N TRP A 100 -3.89 -2.21 -9.29
CA TRP A 100 -3.97 -2.96 -8.04
C TRP A 100 -4.18 -4.46 -8.24
N ASP A 101 -5.02 -4.89 -9.19
CA ASP A 101 -5.30 -6.31 -9.42
C ASP A 101 -4.05 -7.03 -9.93
N GLU A 102 -3.31 -6.37 -10.82
CA GLU A 102 -2.02 -6.86 -11.30
C GLU A 102 -0.96 -6.91 -10.19
N ALA A 103 -0.81 -5.86 -9.39
CA ALA A 103 0.14 -5.84 -8.28
C ALA A 103 -0.17 -6.92 -7.23
N LEU A 104 -1.45 -7.10 -6.89
CA LEU A 104 -1.89 -8.17 -5.99
C LEU A 104 -1.63 -9.56 -6.60
N HIS A 105 -1.87 -9.75 -7.89
CA HIS A 105 -1.57 -11.01 -8.57
C HIS A 105 -0.09 -11.38 -8.44
N LEU A 106 0.82 -10.42 -8.70
CA LEU A 106 2.26 -10.63 -8.62
C LEU A 106 2.73 -10.87 -7.19
N ALA A 107 2.18 -10.13 -6.22
CA ALA A 107 2.48 -10.37 -4.81
C ALA A 107 2.01 -11.76 -4.36
N LEU A 108 0.82 -12.21 -4.77
CA LEU A 108 0.34 -13.57 -4.46
C LEU A 108 1.16 -14.67 -5.15
N MET A 109 1.66 -14.44 -6.38
CA MET A 109 2.61 -15.36 -7.02
C MET A 109 3.85 -15.59 -6.17
N LEU A 110 4.37 -14.51 -5.58
CA LEU A 110 5.57 -14.53 -4.75
C LEU A 110 5.31 -15.10 -3.34
N GLU A 111 4.19 -14.74 -2.73
CA GLU A 111 3.92 -14.95 -1.30
C GLU A 111 3.17 -16.26 -1.00
N ASP A 112 2.28 -16.72 -1.89
CA ASP A 112 1.45 -17.91 -1.68
C ASP A 112 1.86 -19.05 -2.66
N PRO A 113 2.50 -20.13 -2.17
CA PRO A 113 2.85 -21.30 -2.97
C PRO A 113 1.65 -22.01 -3.59
N THR A 114 0.46 -21.84 -3.02
CA THR A 114 -0.79 -22.46 -3.50
C THR A 114 -1.56 -21.58 -4.48
N TYR A 115 -1.09 -20.34 -4.71
CA TYR A 115 -1.78 -19.40 -5.59
C TYR A 115 -1.78 -19.92 -7.04
N PRO A 116 -2.95 -20.11 -7.67
CA PRO A 116 -3.06 -20.76 -8.98
C PRO A 116 -2.84 -19.75 -10.13
N TYR A 117 -1.68 -19.09 -10.16
CA TYR A 117 -1.44 -17.95 -11.06
C TYR A 117 -1.50 -18.30 -12.56
N ALA A 118 -1.25 -19.56 -12.93
CA ALA A 118 -1.37 -20.04 -14.30
C ALA A 118 -2.84 -20.26 -14.74
N GLN A 119 -3.79 -20.27 -13.81
CA GLN A 119 -5.21 -20.53 -14.07
C GLN A 119 -6.03 -19.25 -13.92
N ALA A 120 -6.27 -18.53 -15.03
CA ALA A 120 -6.87 -17.19 -15.03
C ALA A 120 -8.13 -17.06 -14.16
N ARG A 121 -9.09 -17.98 -14.29
CA ARG A 121 -10.35 -17.97 -13.52
C ARG A 121 -10.13 -18.18 -12.02
N ALA A 122 -9.32 -19.17 -11.65
CA ALA A 122 -9.03 -19.47 -10.25
C ALA A 122 -8.19 -18.35 -9.59
N ALA A 123 -7.20 -17.82 -10.32
CA ALA A 123 -6.38 -16.69 -9.89
C ALA A 123 -7.22 -15.44 -9.65
N HIS A 124 -8.18 -15.16 -10.53
CA HIS A 124 -9.12 -14.04 -10.37
C HIS A 124 -10.03 -14.24 -9.15
N GLY A 125 -10.65 -15.42 -9.00
CA GLY A 125 -11.49 -15.71 -7.83
C GLY A 125 -10.75 -15.55 -6.50
N ARG A 126 -9.47 -15.96 -6.42
CA ARG A 126 -8.61 -15.73 -5.25
C ARG A 126 -8.38 -14.24 -4.97
N ARG A 127 -8.18 -13.40 -6.00
CA ARG A 127 -8.01 -11.95 -5.84
C ARG A 127 -9.29 -11.23 -5.44
N GLU A 128 -10.44 -11.66 -5.97
CA GLU A 128 -11.75 -11.16 -5.52
C GLU A 128 -12.00 -11.48 -4.04
N GLY A 129 -11.66 -12.70 -3.60
CA GLY A 129 -11.69 -13.05 -2.19
C GLY A 129 -10.80 -12.14 -1.33
N PHE A 130 -9.56 -11.91 -1.78
CA PHE A 130 -8.65 -10.96 -1.13
C PHE A 130 -9.16 -9.52 -1.12
N ARG A 131 -9.91 -9.10 -2.15
CA ARG A 131 -10.53 -7.77 -2.19
C ARG A 131 -11.56 -7.60 -1.07
N GLN A 132 -12.31 -8.64 -0.77
CA GLN A 132 -13.38 -8.58 0.23
C GLN A 132 -12.85 -8.83 1.64
N HIS A 133 -11.90 -9.75 1.78
CA HIS A 133 -11.33 -10.17 3.05
C HIS A 133 -9.82 -10.44 2.88
N PRO A 134 -8.98 -9.40 2.96
CA PRO A 134 -7.53 -9.57 2.91
C PRO A 134 -7.04 -10.55 3.97
N VAL A 135 -6.13 -11.43 3.57
CA VAL A 135 -5.54 -12.44 4.46
C VAL A 135 -4.27 -11.87 5.10
N ALA A 136 -4.08 -12.18 6.38
CA ALA A 136 -2.89 -11.86 7.17
C ALA A 136 -1.65 -12.67 6.75
N ASP A 137 -0.47 -12.26 7.22
CA ASP A 137 0.79 -13.03 7.14
C ASP A 137 1.27 -13.44 5.73
N LEU A 138 0.76 -12.80 4.66
CA LEU A 138 1.16 -13.02 3.26
C LEU A 138 2.00 -11.85 2.74
N GLY A 139 2.89 -11.33 3.59
CA GLY A 139 3.92 -10.37 3.19
C GLY A 139 3.37 -9.17 2.42
N LEU A 140 3.95 -8.93 1.25
CA LEU A 140 3.56 -7.82 0.38
C LEU A 140 2.09 -7.94 -0.08
N ALA A 141 1.56 -9.15 -0.26
CA ALA A 141 0.18 -9.35 -0.69
C ALA A 141 -0.82 -8.89 0.38
N SER A 142 -0.54 -9.14 1.67
CA SER A 142 -1.37 -8.64 2.77
C SER A 142 -1.38 -7.11 2.82
N LEU A 143 -0.21 -6.47 2.67
CA LEU A 143 -0.11 -5.01 2.60
C LEU A 143 -0.90 -4.44 1.40
N ILE A 144 -0.72 -4.98 0.20
CA ILE A 144 -1.44 -4.55 -1.01
C ILE A 144 -2.96 -4.78 -0.88
N GLY A 145 -3.34 -5.87 -0.21
CA GLY A 145 -4.74 -6.16 0.11
C GLY A 145 -5.39 -5.12 1.04
N GLY A 146 -4.58 -4.34 1.75
CA GLY A 146 -5.04 -3.35 2.72
C GLY A 146 -5.08 -3.86 4.16
N GLN A 147 -4.56 -5.07 4.42
CA GLN A 147 -4.51 -5.64 5.76
C GLN A 147 -3.59 -4.83 6.66
N TRP A 148 -4.02 -4.51 7.88
CA TRP A 148 -3.20 -3.84 8.87
C TRP A 148 -2.51 -4.80 9.82
N GLU A 149 -1.18 -4.79 9.79
CA GLU A 149 -0.31 -5.48 10.74
C GLU A 149 0.89 -4.57 11.02
N PRO A 150 1.18 -4.19 12.28
CA PRO A 150 0.45 -4.56 13.49
C PRO A 150 -0.99 -4.02 13.51
N PHE A 151 -1.85 -4.66 14.32
CA PHE A 151 -3.24 -4.22 14.48
C PHE A 151 -3.28 -2.78 15.03
N PRO A 152 -3.99 -1.85 14.36
CA PRO A 152 -4.00 -0.44 14.74
C PRO A 152 -4.92 -0.22 15.93
N SER A 153 -4.62 0.77 16.77
CA SER A 153 -5.48 1.19 17.88
C SER A 153 -6.66 2.07 17.42
N PHE A 154 -6.78 2.32 16.12
CA PHE A 154 -7.84 3.08 15.48
C PHE A 154 -8.40 2.31 14.28
N PRO A 155 -9.68 2.53 13.91
CA PRO A 155 -10.26 2.01 12.68
C PRO A 155 -9.70 2.72 11.44
N PRO A 156 -8.82 2.07 10.62
CA PRO A 156 -8.13 2.73 9.51
C PRO A 156 -9.07 3.10 8.36
N ASP A 157 -10.19 2.39 8.22
CA ASP A 157 -11.27 2.63 7.27
C ASP A 157 -12.01 3.94 7.56
N ARG A 158 -12.08 4.36 8.83
CA ARG A 158 -12.65 5.66 9.22
C ARG A 158 -11.67 6.82 9.08
N VAL A 159 -10.37 6.54 9.04
CA VAL A 159 -9.34 7.57 8.82
C VAL A 159 -9.34 8.01 7.36
N PHE A 160 -9.20 7.07 6.44
CA PHE A 160 -9.22 7.38 5.01
C PHE A 160 -9.52 6.12 4.20
N SER A 161 -10.61 6.15 3.42
CA SER A 161 -11.02 5.03 2.56
C SER A 161 -11.45 5.56 1.18
N PRO A 162 -10.49 5.91 0.31
CA PRO A 162 -10.78 6.52 -1.00
C PRO A 162 -11.64 5.67 -1.93
N MET A 163 -11.70 4.35 -1.74
CA MET A 163 -12.55 3.44 -2.53
C MET A 163 -13.73 2.88 -1.72
N GLY A 164 -13.92 3.35 -0.48
CA GLY A 164 -14.97 2.87 0.42
C GLY A 164 -14.81 1.42 0.90
N ARG A 165 -13.61 0.82 0.80
CA ARG A 165 -13.36 -0.53 1.37
C ARG A 165 -12.70 -0.44 2.72
N GLY A 166 -13.23 -1.21 3.66
CA GLY A 166 -12.57 -1.44 4.92
C GLY A 166 -13.41 -2.26 5.91
N GLY A 167 -12.78 -2.58 7.02
CA GLY A 167 -13.41 -3.27 8.12
C GLY A 167 -12.49 -3.24 9.34
N TYR A 168 -13.09 -3.06 10.52
CA TYR A 168 -12.37 -3.01 11.78
C TYR A 168 -13.10 -3.84 12.83
N VAL A 169 -12.52 -5.00 13.17
CA VAL A 169 -13.08 -5.98 14.11
C VAL A 169 -12.08 -6.20 15.25
N SER A 170 -12.14 -5.32 16.26
CA SER A 170 -11.20 -5.30 17.38
C SER A 170 -11.09 -6.62 18.15
N ARG A 171 -12.23 -7.31 18.34
CA ARG A 171 -12.27 -8.62 19.03
C ARG A 171 -11.46 -9.70 18.33
N GLN A 172 -11.32 -9.60 17.01
CA GLN A 172 -10.58 -10.54 16.17
C GLN A 172 -9.19 -10.02 15.80
N GLN A 173 -8.80 -8.84 16.30
CA GLN A 173 -7.59 -8.13 15.89
C GLN A 173 -7.45 -8.06 14.36
N TYR A 174 -8.58 -7.83 13.68
CA TYR A 174 -8.65 -7.79 12.23
C TYR A 174 -9.02 -6.39 11.77
N ALA A 175 -8.16 -5.80 10.94
CA ALA A 175 -8.38 -4.49 10.35
C ALA A 175 -7.88 -4.47 8.92
N PHE A 176 -8.68 -3.92 8.02
CA PHE A 176 -8.25 -3.60 6.67
C PHE A 176 -8.89 -2.30 6.19
N ALA A 177 -8.23 -1.62 5.25
CA ALA A 177 -8.73 -0.41 4.63
C ALA A 177 -8.14 -0.26 3.23
N ASP A 178 -8.53 0.80 2.52
CA ASP A 178 -7.94 1.13 1.23
C ASP A 178 -6.46 1.53 1.27
N TRP A 179 -5.91 1.60 2.47
CA TRP A 179 -4.52 1.89 2.73
C TRP A 179 -4.04 1.02 3.89
N ALA A 180 -2.74 0.75 3.91
CA ALA A 180 -2.09 0.03 4.98
C ALA A 180 -0.62 0.45 5.07
N TRP A 181 -0.03 0.22 6.22
CA TRP A 181 1.37 0.46 6.49
C TRP A 181 2.02 -0.75 7.17
N ARG A 182 3.33 -0.90 6.97
CA ARG A 182 4.17 -1.91 7.60
C ARG A 182 5.42 -1.26 8.16
N PRO A 183 5.79 -1.56 9.41
CA PRO A 183 7.00 -1.00 10.01
C PRO A 183 8.25 -1.55 9.34
N ALA A 184 9.35 -0.79 9.42
CA ALA A 184 10.63 -1.16 8.82
C ALA A 184 11.12 -2.55 9.27
N SER A 185 10.87 -2.91 10.53
CA SER A 185 11.20 -4.24 11.08
C SER A 185 10.47 -5.38 10.36
N THR A 186 9.22 -5.17 9.96
CA THR A 186 8.45 -6.16 9.19
C THR A 186 8.92 -6.22 7.75
N VAL A 187 9.22 -5.08 7.14
CA VAL A 187 9.80 -5.01 5.77
C VAL A 187 11.14 -5.73 5.73
N ALA A 188 12.00 -5.55 6.73
CA ALA A 188 13.28 -6.25 6.88
C ALA A 188 13.11 -7.78 6.96
N ARG A 189 12.12 -8.26 7.72
CA ARG A 189 11.78 -9.68 7.80
C ARG A 189 11.30 -10.24 6.46
N TRP A 190 10.50 -9.48 5.72
CA TRP A 190 10.06 -9.89 4.37
C TRP A 190 11.22 -10.00 3.41
N HIS A 191 12.12 -9.01 3.42
CA HIS A 191 13.34 -9.03 2.62
C HIS A 191 14.23 -10.23 2.96
N ALA A 192 14.39 -10.58 4.25
CA ALA A 192 15.16 -11.75 4.67
C ALA A 192 14.61 -13.07 4.09
N GLN A 193 13.32 -13.14 3.77
CA GLN A 193 12.68 -14.31 3.16
C GLN A 193 12.55 -14.21 1.63
N LEU A 194 12.82 -13.04 1.06
CA LEU A 194 12.53 -12.71 -0.33
C LEU A 194 13.29 -13.62 -1.30
N GLU A 195 14.58 -13.88 -1.05
CA GLU A 195 15.37 -14.80 -1.88
C GLU A 195 14.73 -16.19 -1.93
N SER A 196 14.37 -16.78 -0.79
CA SER A 196 13.73 -18.10 -0.75
C SER A 196 12.40 -18.13 -1.52
N LYS A 197 11.59 -17.07 -1.41
CA LYS A 197 10.31 -16.95 -2.13
C LYS A 197 10.50 -16.82 -3.63
N LEU A 198 11.47 -16.02 -4.07
CA LEU A 198 11.82 -15.85 -5.49
C LEU A 198 12.31 -17.17 -6.09
N LEU A 199 13.21 -17.90 -5.39
CA LEU A 199 13.71 -19.20 -5.86
C LEU A 199 12.59 -20.23 -5.96
N ARG A 200 11.66 -20.25 -4.99
CA ARG A 200 10.50 -21.14 -5.02
C ARG A 200 9.57 -20.81 -6.19
N LEU A 201 9.35 -19.54 -6.51
CA LEU A 201 8.59 -19.13 -7.68
C LEU A 201 9.25 -19.60 -8.98
N LEU A 202 10.57 -19.44 -9.10
CA LEU A 202 11.32 -19.91 -10.27
C LEU A 202 11.28 -21.43 -10.42
N GLU A 203 11.32 -22.16 -9.31
CA GLU A 203 11.18 -23.62 -9.31
C GLU A 203 9.79 -24.04 -9.81
N ARG A 204 8.72 -23.41 -9.30
CA ARG A 204 7.35 -23.65 -9.77
C ARG A 204 7.20 -23.38 -11.27
N GLU A 205 7.85 -22.32 -11.77
CA GLU A 205 7.87 -22.01 -13.19
C GLU A 205 8.66 -23.03 -14.01
N ARG A 206 9.80 -23.48 -13.50
CA ARG A 206 10.59 -24.54 -14.13
C ARG A 206 9.78 -25.81 -14.28
N GLU A 207 9.09 -26.24 -13.23
CA GLU A 207 8.22 -27.42 -13.24
C GLU A 207 7.06 -27.27 -14.24
N ARG A 208 6.42 -26.09 -14.28
CA ARG A 208 5.33 -25.78 -15.21
C ARG A 208 5.75 -25.86 -16.67
N LEU A 209 6.99 -25.50 -16.98
CA LEU A 209 7.51 -25.39 -18.35
C LEU A 209 8.12 -26.68 -18.89
N LEU A 210 8.25 -27.73 -18.07
CA LEU A 210 8.80 -29.00 -18.52
C LEU A 210 8.04 -29.57 -19.74
N PRO A 211 8.76 -30.09 -20.76
CA PRO A 211 10.21 -30.27 -20.84
C PRO A 211 11.00 -29.06 -21.39
N ALA A 212 10.34 -27.98 -21.81
CA ALA A 212 10.97 -26.81 -22.40
C ALA A 212 11.56 -25.92 -21.29
N GLN A 213 12.75 -26.27 -20.79
CA GLN A 213 13.47 -25.43 -19.82
C GLN A 213 14.24 -24.30 -20.54
N PRO A 214 13.88 -23.03 -20.30
CA PRO A 214 14.57 -21.90 -20.91
C PRO A 214 15.92 -21.67 -20.19
N PRO A 215 17.05 -21.50 -20.90
CA PRO A 215 18.37 -21.25 -20.29
C PRO A 215 18.44 -19.93 -19.51
N GLU A 216 17.47 -19.04 -19.70
CA GLU A 216 17.44 -17.70 -19.10
C GLU A 216 17.00 -17.68 -17.63
N LEU A 217 16.61 -18.81 -17.03
CA LEU A 217 16.19 -18.87 -15.62
C LEU A 217 17.27 -18.35 -14.65
N ASP A 218 18.54 -18.61 -14.93
CA ASP A 218 19.65 -18.09 -14.12
C ASP A 218 19.82 -16.58 -14.26
N ALA A 219 19.57 -16.04 -15.45
CA ALA A 219 19.58 -14.59 -15.68
C ALA A 219 18.40 -13.92 -14.96
N VAL A 220 17.21 -14.53 -15.00
CA VAL A 220 16.04 -14.05 -14.23
C VAL A 220 16.33 -14.07 -12.74
N ARG A 221 16.95 -15.16 -12.25
CA ARG A 221 17.39 -15.25 -10.86
C ARG A 221 18.35 -14.12 -10.49
N ALA A 222 19.35 -13.84 -11.34
CA ALA A 222 20.30 -12.75 -11.10
C ALA A 222 19.60 -11.39 -10.99
N TYR A 223 18.65 -11.10 -11.89
CA TYR A 223 17.83 -9.88 -11.85
C TYR A 223 16.96 -9.79 -10.59
N PHE A 224 16.24 -10.87 -10.26
CA PHE A 224 15.39 -10.94 -9.05
C PHE A 224 16.17 -10.69 -7.77
N LEU A 225 17.40 -11.19 -7.69
CA LEU A 225 18.27 -11.01 -6.53
C LEU A 225 19.03 -9.67 -6.55
N GLY A 226 18.82 -8.84 -7.57
CA GLY A 226 19.49 -7.53 -7.71
C GLY A 226 20.98 -7.64 -8.06
N LYS A 227 21.43 -8.78 -8.58
CA LYS A 227 22.80 -8.95 -9.11
C LYS A 227 22.99 -8.23 -10.44
N THR A 228 21.89 -8.07 -11.19
CA THR A 228 21.81 -7.24 -12.39
C THR A 228 20.68 -6.23 -12.24
N ALA A 229 20.88 -5.02 -12.77
CA ALA A 229 19.87 -3.96 -12.72
C ALA A 229 18.79 -4.13 -13.80
N GLU A 230 19.18 -4.68 -14.96
CA GLU A 230 18.29 -4.83 -16.11
C GLU A 230 17.65 -6.22 -16.14
N CYS A 231 16.36 -6.25 -16.51
CA CYS A 231 15.65 -7.49 -16.76
C CYS A 231 16.23 -8.15 -18.02
N PRO A 232 16.62 -9.44 -17.99
CA PRO A 232 17.17 -10.11 -19.16
C PRO A 232 16.13 -10.19 -20.29
N PRO A 233 16.56 -10.27 -21.56
CA PRO A 233 15.67 -10.63 -22.66
C PRO A 233 15.20 -12.07 -22.46
N LEU A 234 13.89 -12.31 -22.61
CA LEU A 234 13.28 -13.60 -22.32
C LEU A 234 12.63 -14.20 -23.59
N PRO A 235 12.69 -15.53 -23.81
CA PRO A 235 12.05 -16.20 -24.94
C PRO A 235 10.57 -16.50 -24.69
N GLU A 236 9.78 -16.65 -25.76
CA GLU A 236 8.32 -16.85 -25.70
C GLU A 236 7.87 -18.01 -24.79
N ALA A 237 8.71 -19.01 -24.55
CA ALA A 237 8.41 -20.13 -23.65
C ALA A 237 8.14 -19.68 -22.19
N LEU A 238 8.75 -18.59 -21.70
CA LEU A 238 8.52 -18.04 -20.35
C LEU A 238 7.25 -17.18 -20.22
N VAL A 239 6.56 -16.92 -21.33
CA VAL A 239 5.53 -15.87 -21.46
C VAL A 239 4.23 -16.25 -20.76
N GLY A 240 3.85 -17.54 -20.79
CA GLY A 240 2.48 -17.91 -20.45
C GLY A 240 1.44 -17.03 -21.17
N PRO A 241 0.20 -16.95 -20.69
CA PRO A 241 -0.83 -16.10 -21.32
C PRO A 241 -0.72 -14.60 -21.00
N ARG A 242 0.26 -14.14 -20.19
CA ARG A 242 0.37 -12.74 -19.72
C ARG A 242 1.67 -12.02 -20.13
N GLY A 243 2.60 -12.68 -20.81
CA GLY A 243 3.81 -12.03 -21.29
C GLY A 243 4.93 -11.90 -20.26
N PHE A 244 6.05 -11.36 -20.70
CA PHE A 244 7.27 -11.12 -19.91
C PHE A 244 7.14 -10.05 -18.80
N SER A 245 6.02 -9.33 -18.76
CA SER A 245 5.81 -8.19 -17.87
C SER A 245 5.85 -8.59 -16.38
N TRP A 246 5.50 -9.83 -16.05
CA TRP A 246 5.49 -10.30 -14.67
C TRP A 246 6.90 -10.40 -14.09
N VAL A 247 7.90 -10.84 -14.87
CA VAL A 247 9.31 -10.93 -14.42
C VAL A 247 9.80 -9.54 -14.09
N HIS A 248 9.70 -8.61 -15.05
CA HIS A 248 10.10 -7.22 -14.82
C HIS A 248 9.44 -6.63 -13.56
N ARG A 249 8.13 -6.84 -13.37
CA ARG A 249 7.40 -6.26 -12.23
C ARG A 249 7.73 -6.92 -10.90
N ILE A 250 7.95 -8.24 -10.84
CA ILE A 250 8.42 -8.90 -9.62
C ILE A 250 9.83 -8.41 -9.26
N GLY A 251 10.73 -8.28 -10.25
CA GLY A 251 12.06 -7.71 -10.02
C GLY A 251 12.00 -6.29 -9.49
N TRP A 252 11.08 -5.47 -10.00
CA TRP A 252 10.86 -4.12 -9.50
C TRP A 252 10.30 -4.10 -8.07
N LEU A 253 9.31 -4.96 -7.73
CA LEU A 253 8.81 -5.09 -6.35
C LEU A 253 9.89 -5.61 -5.39
N ALA A 254 10.78 -6.49 -5.86
CA ALA A 254 11.92 -6.98 -5.08
C ALA A 254 12.96 -5.88 -4.82
N ALA A 255 13.27 -5.05 -5.83
CA ALA A 255 14.09 -3.85 -5.68
C ALA A 255 13.45 -2.85 -4.71
N LEU A 256 12.13 -2.64 -4.89
CA LEU A 256 11.15 -2.20 -3.89
C LEU A 256 11.60 -2.39 -2.44
N LEU A 257 11.53 -3.65 -2.05
CA LEU A 257 11.79 -4.11 -0.68
C LEU A 257 13.26 -3.94 -0.29
N ARG A 258 14.20 -4.21 -1.20
CA ARG A 258 15.64 -4.03 -0.94
C ARG A 258 15.98 -2.58 -0.57
N ASP A 259 15.48 -1.63 -1.37
CA ASP A 259 15.75 -0.21 -1.16
C ASP A 259 15.09 0.29 0.14
N ALA A 260 13.87 -0.17 0.42
CA ALA A 260 13.20 0.15 1.69
C ALA A 260 14.00 -0.36 2.90
N VAL A 261 14.54 -1.58 2.85
CA VAL A 261 15.36 -2.14 3.95
C VAL A 261 16.69 -1.43 4.10
N ARG A 262 17.38 -1.11 3.00
CA ARG A 262 18.65 -0.35 3.04
C ARG A 262 18.50 0.98 3.77
N GLU A 263 17.31 1.57 3.67
CA GLU A 263 17.01 2.89 4.25
C GLU A 263 16.22 2.81 5.56
N GLU A 264 16.07 1.61 6.14
CA GLU A 264 15.31 1.38 7.37
C GLU A 264 13.89 1.98 7.31
N ALA A 265 13.27 1.93 6.13
CA ALA A 265 11.98 2.54 5.85
C ALA A 265 10.83 1.56 6.08
N GLY A 266 9.72 2.09 6.57
CA GLY A 266 8.43 1.41 6.51
C GLY A 266 7.89 1.39 5.08
N LEU A 267 6.86 0.60 4.84
CA LEU A 267 6.21 0.52 3.52
C LEU A 267 4.73 0.82 3.65
N MET A 268 4.24 1.75 2.83
CA MET A 268 2.83 2.14 2.77
C MET A 268 2.24 1.72 1.43
N ALA A 269 1.05 1.14 1.45
CA ALA A 269 0.23 0.86 0.28
C ALA A 269 -1.07 1.66 0.38
N ARG A 270 -1.50 2.22 -0.75
CA ARG A 270 -2.75 2.97 -0.86
C ARG A 270 -3.40 2.72 -2.21
N MET A 271 -4.69 2.43 -2.20
CA MET A 271 -5.53 2.40 -3.39
C MET A 271 -6.09 3.78 -3.66
N THR A 272 -6.14 4.14 -4.93
CA THR A 272 -6.64 5.43 -5.40
C THR A 272 -7.55 5.21 -6.62
N PRO A 273 -8.53 6.10 -6.84
CA PRO A 273 -9.28 6.13 -8.07
C PRO A 273 -8.32 6.26 -9.28
N PRO A 274 -8.66 5.69 -10.44
CA PRO A 274 -7.86 5.91 -11.64
C PRO A 274 -7.80 7.42 -11.96
N LEU A 275 -6.61 7.91 -12.35
CA LEU A 275 -6.30 9.32 -12.62
C LEU A 275 -7.23 10.01 -13.65
N ASN A 276 -8.09 9.25 -14.36
CA ASN A 276 -9.00 9.75 -15.39
C ASN A 276 -10.50 9.60 -15.06
N GLY A 277 -10.87 9.32 -13.80
CA GLY A 277 -12.26 9.30 -13.38
C GLY A 277 -12.76 10.69 -13.01
N VAL A 278 -13.41 11.40 -13.94
CA VAL A 278 -14.35 12.48 -13.55
C VAL A 278 -15.34 11.86 -12.57
N PRO A 279 -15.60 12.45 -11.39
CA PRO A 279 -16.64 11.93 -10.52
C PRO A 279 -17.96 12.05 -11.28
N GLU A 280 -18.57 10.92 -11.63
CA GLU A 280 -19.97 10.92 -12.03
C GLU A 280 -20.75 11.51 -10.87
N ALA A 281 -21.32 12.70 -11.10
CA ALA A 281 -22.23 13.33 -10.17
C ALA A 281 -23.34 12.32 -9.87
N SER A 282 -23.49 11.96 -8.60
CA SER A 282 -24.65 11.21 -8.13
C SER A 282 -25.92 11.89 -8.65
N PRO A 283 -26.88 11.17 -9.26
CA PRO A 283 -28.11 11.80 -9.71
C PRO A 283 -28.84 12.34 -8.48
N SER A 284 -29.09 13.64 -8.49
CA SER A 284 -29.95 14.33 -7.54
C SER A 284 -31.27 13.57 -7.39
N GLU A 285 -31.63 13.20 -6.16
CA GLU A 285 -32.94 12.68 -5.82
C GLU A 285 -34.02 13.61 -6.39
N GLY A 286 -34.77 13.09 -7.36
CA GLY A 286 -35.92 13.76 -7.92
C GLY A 286 -36.99 13.93 -6.84
N SER A 287 -37.38 15.19 -6.60
CA SER A 287 -38.57 15.50 -5.81
C SER A 287 -39.80 14.79 -6.40
N PRO A 288 -40.69 14.20 -5.58
CA PRO A 288 -41.91 13.62 -6.09
C PRO A 288 -42.86 14.72 -6.59
N PRO A 289 -43.64 14.47 -7.67
CA PRO A 289 -44.63 15.43 -8.14
C PRO A 289 -45.77 15.52 -7.12
N ALA A 290 -46.17 16.74 -6.80
CA ALA A 290 -47.42 17.00 -6.11
C ALA A 290 -48.59 16.54 -6.99
N GLY A 291 -49.38 15.58 -6.48
CA GLY A 291 -50.66 15.14 -7.00
C GLY A 291 -51.61 14.93 -5.85
#